data_AF-I9N8B8-F1
#
_entry.id   AF-I9N8B8-F1
#
_cell.length_a   1.000
_cell.length_b   1.000
_cell.length_c   1.000
_cell.angle_alpha   90.00
_cell.angle_beta   90.00
_cell.angle_gamma   90.00
#
_symmetry.space_group_name_H-M   'P 1'
#
loop_
_entity.id
_entity.type
_entity.pdbx_description
1 polymer ?
#
loop_
_entity_poly.entity_id
_entity_poly.type
_entity_poly.pdbx_seq_one_letter_code
_entity_poly.pdbx_strand_id
1 'polypeptide(L)' 'MTSGIKTIAEIVAFNEQRMREAEKEIDRINDLPPSRLVPDSERDGWIAAWKEVRAVCRDTISYLRVLEKRGDPA' A
#
# COMPACT_ATOMS: atom_id res chain seq x y z
N MET A 1 28.95 3.32 -5.79
CA MET A 1 27.49 3.48 -5.60
C MET A 1 26.84 2.15 -5.96
N THR A 2 26.70 1.24 -5.01
CA THR A 2 25.91 0.02 -5.22
C THR A 2 24.46 0.48 -5.35
N SER A 3 23.89 0.32 -6.55
CA SER A 3 22.44 0.29 -6.72
C SER A 3 21.93 -0.84 -5.82
N GLY A 4 21.48 -0.47 -4.62
CA GLY A 4 21.07 -1.42 -3.59
C GLY A 4 19.78 -2.08 -4.03
N ILE A 5 19.90 -3.22 -4.71
CA ILE A 5 18.73 -4.05 -5.03
C ILE A 5 18.13 -4.47 -3.69
N LYS A 6 16.91 -4.00 -3.43
CA LYS A 6 16.15 -4.40 -2.26
C LYS A 6 15.93 -5.91 -2.31
N THR A 7 16.21 -6.60 -1.22
CA THR A 7 15.82 -7.99 -1.00
C THR A 7 14.30 -8.13 -1.01
N ILE A 8 13.78 -9.34 -1.23
CA ILE A 8 12.34 -9.59 -1.21
C ILE A 8 11.73 -9.15 0.13
N ALA A 9 12.38 -9.49 1.25
CA ALA A 9 11.94 -9.08 2.59
C ALA A 9 11.84 -7.56 2.74
N GLU A 10 12.80 -6.79 2.22
CA GLU A 10 12.75 -5.33 2.24
C GLU A 10 11.61 -4.77 1.37
N ILE A 11 11.33 -5.41 0.23
CA ILE A 11 10.20 -5.01 -0.63
C ILE A 11 8.86 -5.32 0.04
N VAL A 12 8.75 -6.48 0.71
CA VAL A 12 7.55 -6.86 1.48
C VAL A 12 7.34 -5.86 2.61
N ALA A 13 8.36 -5.60 3.44
CA ALA A 13 8.27 -4.65 4.55
C ALA A 13 7.86 -3.24 4.09
N PHE A 14 8.41 -2.78 2.95
CA PHE A 14 8.03 -1.51 2.34
C PHE A 14 6.55 -1.49 1.92
N ASN A 15 6.06 -2.53 1.25
CA ASN A 15 4.66 -2.58 0.82
C ASN A 15 3.69 -2.73 2.01
N GLU A 16 4.07 -3.45 3.06
CA GLU A 16 3.26 -3.54 4.28
C GLU A 16 3.15 -2.18 4.97
N GLN A 17 4.24 -1.41 4.99
CA GLN A 17 4.22 -0.04 5.51
C GLN A 17 3.30 0.88 4.68
N ARG A 18 3.43 0.84 3.36
CA ARG A 18 2.57 1.60 2.43
C ARG A 18 1.10 1.23 2.57
N MET A 19 0.79 -0.04 2.80
CA MET A 19 -0.57 -0.53 3.04
C MET A 19 -1.16 0.07 4.31
N ARG A 20 -0.41 0.09 5.43
CA ARG A 20 -0.83 0.71 6.69
C ARG A 20 -1.06 2.22 6.55
N GLU A 21 -0.21 2.90 5.78
CA GLU A 21 -0.39 4.32 5.47
C GLU A 21 -1.68 4.58 4.68
N ALA A 22 -1.95 3.75 3.67
CA ALA A 22 -3.17 3.86 2.89
C ALA A 22 -4.43 3.62 3.75
N GLU A 23 -4.41 2.62 4.64
CA GLU A 23 -5.51 2.35 5.57
C GLU A 23 -5.75 3.53 6.51
N LYS A 24 -4.69 4.02 7.15
CA LYS A 24 -4.77 5.19 8.04
C LYS A 24 -5.36 6.40 7.33
N GLU A 25 -4.98 6.61 6.07
CA GLU A 25 -5.42 7.77 5.30
C GLU A 25 -6.88 7.65 4.85
N ILE A 26 -7.34 6.44 4.50
CA ILE A 26 -8.75 6.16 4.22
C ILE A 26 -9.60 6.44 5.47
N ASP A 27 -9.19 5.91 6.62
CA ASP A 27 -9.91 6.11 7.89
C ASP A 27 -9.96 7.60 8.26
N ARG A 28 -8.81 8.28 8.16
CA ARG A 28 -8.71 9.73 8.40
C ARG A 28 -9.67 10.52 7.50
N ILE A 29 -9.76 10.20 6.21
CA ILE A 29 -10.63 10.93 5.28
C ILE A 29 -12.11 10.66 5.59
N ASN A 30 -12.47 9.42 5.91
CA ASN A 30 -13.84 9.06 6.30
C ASN A 30 -14.31 9.83 7.54
N ASP A 31 -13.41 10.08 8.50
CA ASP A 31 -13.74 10.77 9.76
C ASP A 31 -13.79 12.30 9.64
N LEU A 32 -13.32 12.89 8.53
CA LEU A 32 -13.30 14.35 8.39
C LEU A 32 -14.67 14.89 7.98
N PRO A 33 -15.07 16.07 8.48
CA PRO A 33 -16.18 16.81 7.90
C PRO A 33 -15.92 17.08 6.40
N PRO A 34 -16.96 17.07 5.56
CA PRO A 34 -16.85 17.21 4.11
C PRO A 34 -15.94 18.38 3.66
N SER A 35 -16.02 19.54 4.33
CA SER A 35 -15.29 20.77 3.96
C SER A 35 -13.84 20.92 4.45
N ARG A 36 -13.29 19.99 5.24
CA ARG A 36 -12.12 20.32 6.08
C ARG A 36 -10.75 20.24 5.36
N LEU A 37 -10.55 19.27 4.46
CA LEU A 37 -9.22 19.00 3.84
C LEU A 37 -9.28 18.46 2.41
N VAL A 38 -10.40 17.87 2.00
CA VAL A 38 -10.64 17.39 0.63
C VAL A 38 -12.07 17.83 0.31
N PRO A 39 -12.31 18.60 -0.77
CA PRO A 39 -13.65 18.98 -1.17
C PRO A 39 -14.56 17.75 -1.32
N ASP A 40 -15.84 17.86 -0.94
CA ASP A 40 -16.83 16.78 -1.02
C ASP A 40 -16.83 16.09 -2.39
N SER A 41 -16.73 16.87 -3.46
CA SER A 41 -16.71 16.41 -4.84
C SER A 41 -15.50 15.54 -5.19
N GLU A 42 -14.39 15.69 -4.46
CA GLU A 42 -13.15 14.95 -4.71
C GLU A 42 -12.95 13.79 -3.73
N ARG A 43 -13.67 13.80 -2.60
CA ARG A 43 -13.48 12.86 -1.48
C ARG A 43 -13.52 11.39 -1.91
N ASP A 44 -14.52 11.02 -2.70
CA ASP A 44 -14.66 9.64 -3.18
C ASP A 44 -13.49 9.22 -4.07
N GLY A 45 -12.99 10.14 -4.91
CA GLY A 45 -11.81 9.93 -5.74
C GLY A 45 -10.53 9.76 -4.92
N TRP A 46 -10.36 10.56 -3.87
CA TRP A 46 -9.24 10.43 -2.92
C TRP A 46 -9.27 9.08 -2.19
N ILE A 47 -10.42 8.67 -1.66
CA ILE A 47 -10.58 7.37 -1.01
C ILE A 47 -10.31 6.24 -2.00
N ALA A 48 -10.79 6.35 -3.24
CA ALA A 48 -10.57 5.36 -4.28
C ALA A 48 -9.08 5.19 -4.61
N ALA A 49 -8.34 6.29 -4.77
CA ALA A 49 -6.90 6.25 -5.02
C ALA A 49 -6.13 5.52 -3.90
N TRP A 50 -6.46 5.78 -2.62
CA TRP A 50 -5.83 5.07 -1.51
C TRP A 50 -6.23 3.59 -1.44
N LYS A 51 -7.47 3.24 -1.78
CA LYS A 51 -7.89 1.84 -1.90
C LYS A 51 -7.11 1.09 -2.99
N GLU A 52 -6.82 1.76 -4.11
CA GLU A 52 -5.99 1.20 -5.19
C GLU A 52 -4.55 0.98 -4.72
N VAL A 53 -3.93 1.97 -4.06
CA VAL A 53 -2.59 1.82 -3.47
C VAL A 53 -2.53 0.61 -2.54
N ARG A 54 -3.52 0.48 -1.65
CA ARG A 54 -3.62 -0.66 -0.72
C ARG A 54 -3.70 -1.99 -1.47
N ALA A 55 -4.50 -2.06 -2.53
CA ALA A 55 -4.66 -3.26 -3.35
C ALA A 55 -3.35 -3.65 -4.07
N VAL A 56 -2.67 -2.69 -4.70
CA VAL A 56 -1.38 -2.92 -5.38
C VAL A 56 -0.32 -3.44 -4.40
N CYS A 57 -0.21 -2.84 -3.22
CA CYS A 57 0.72 -3.29 -2.19
C CYS A 57 0.41 -4.72 -1.74
N ARG A 58 -0.86 -5.04 -1.47
CA ARG A 58 -1.30 -6.39 -1.09
C ARG A 58 -0.97 -7.42 -2.16
N ASP A 59 -1.30 -7.13 -3.42
CA ASP A 59 -1.11 -8.06 -4.52
C ASP A 59 0.39 -8.29 -4.78
N THR A 60 1.21 -7.23 -4.65
CA THR A 60 2.67 -7.31 -4.73
C THR A 60 3.25 -8.17 -3.61
N ILE A 61 2.84 -7.98 -2.36
CA ILE A 61 3.25 -8.82 -1.22
C ILE A 61 2.87 -10.28 -1.48
N SER A 62 1.64 -10.52 -1.94
CA SER A 62 1.15 -11.87 -2.25
C SER A 62 2.01 -12.55 -3.31
N TYR A 63 2.34 -11.83 -4.41
CA TYR A 63 3.21 -12.34 -5.47
C TYR A 63 4.62 -12.66 -4.95
N LEU A 64 5.22 -11.77 -4.17
CA LEU A 64 6.56 -11.98 -3.59
C LEU A 64 6.60 -13.17 -2.64
N ARG A 65 5.59 -13.35 -1.79
CA ARG A 65 5.47 -14.52 -0.90
C ARG A 65 5.31 -15.83 -1.68
N VAL A 66 4.70 -15.80 -2.87
CA VAL A 66 4.66 -16.97 -3.77
C VAL A 66 6.04 -17.27 -4.35
N LEU A 67 6.80 -16.25 -4.74
CA LEU A 67 8.17 -16.42 -5.24
C LEU A 67 9.11 -16.97 -4.15
N GLU A 68 9.01 -16.49 -2.91
CA GLU A 68 9.77 -17.04 -1.78
C GLU A 68 9.51 -18.54 -1.60
N LYS A 69 8.25 -18.97 -1.66
CA LYS A 69 7.87 -20.39 -1.55
C LYS A 69 8.33 -21.26 -2.72
N ARG A 70 8.52 -20.68 -3.92
CA ARG A 70 8.95 -21.41 -5.12
C ARG A 70 10.48 -21.44 -5.27
N GLY A 71 11.18 -20.47 -4.68
CA GLY A 71 12.63 -20.39 -4.63
C GLY A 71 13.26 -21.25 -3.53
N ASP A 72 12.54 -22.25 -3.01
CA ASP A 72 12.96 -23.12 -1.91
C ASP A 72 13.53 -24.44 -2.47
N PRO A 73 14.85 -24.57 -2.69
CA PRO A 73 15.52 -25.85 -2.62
C PRO A 73 15.68 -26.17 -1.13
N ALA A 74 14.66 -26.77 -0.52
CA ALA A 74 14.81 -27.49 0.74
C ALA A 74 15.85 -28.60 0.61
#